data_AF-A0A1E7XZ35-F1
#
_entry.id   AF-A0A1E7XZ35-F1
#
_cell.length_a   1.000
_cell.length_b   1.000
_cell.length_c   1.000
_cell.angle_alpha   90.00
_cell.angle_beta   90.00
_cell.angle_gamma   90.00
#
_symmetry.space_group_name_H-M   'P 1'
#
loop_
_entity.id
_entity.type
_entity.pdbx_description
1 polymer ?
#
loop_
_entity_poly.entity_id
_entity_poly.type
_entity_poly.pdbx_seq_one_letter_code
_entity_poly.pdbx_strand_id
1 'polypeptide(L)'
;MDINAITGVVGAITGLVGGVSGCVALFQARHGNKLSEQANGSAEEANRIAVESKRAAEQANRLAGKANEIAADANSISQRALSVTADQTVHKWRVEYDGETSTVFLVNDCPDMARDVSVFVRFKDQTVAQRHVDEVAPFGEVALESEFFSKQIFEDQAGIDRLNAQPDFTYFGRGSCRVTVHVTYTTEHGASRNDEVEQRLTNSQRH
;
A
#
# COMPACT_ATOMS: atom_id res chain seq x y z
N MET A 1 70.97 66.98 62.14
CA MET A 1 69.76 66.25 61.72
C MET A 1 70.25 64.93 61.15
N ASP A 2 70.00 63.82 61.84
CA ASP A 2 70.68 62.54 61.57
C ASP A 2 70.20 61.90 60.26
N ILE A 3 71.13 61.71 59.32
CA ILE A 3 70.89 61.13 57.99
C ILE A 3 70.22 59.74 58.08
N ASN A 4 70.55 58.96 59.12
CA ASN A 4 69.97 57.63 59.36
C ASN A 4 68.46 57.66 59.67
N ALA A 5 67.93 58.76 60.24
CA ALA A 5 66.50 58.90 60.49
C ALA A 5 65.74 59.21 59.19
N ILE A 6 66.35 59.96 58.26
CA ILE A 6 65.74 60.34 56.98
C ILE A 6 65.66 59.12 56.04
N THR A 7 66.70 58.28 55.96
CA THR A 7 66.67 57.04 55.17
C THR A 7 65.67 56.02 55.72
N GLY A 8 65.54 55.92 57.04
CA GLY A 8 64.56 55.03 57.69
C GLY A 8 63.11 55.46 57.41
N VAL A 9 62.83 56.77 57.42
CA VAL A 9 61.48 57.30 57.11
C VAL A 9 61.13 57.12 55.63
N VAL A 10 62.06 57.37 54.71
CA VAL A 10 61.82 57.16 53.28
C VAL A 10 61.64 55.68 52.94
N GLY A 11 62.43 54.79 53.55
CA GLY A 11 62.25 53.33 53.42
C GLY A 11 60.90 52.85 53.99
N ALA A 12 60.47 53.39 55.13
CA ALA A 12 59.18 53.07 55.74
C ALA A 12 58.00 53.53 54.87
N ILE A 13 58.06 54.75 54.31
CA ILE A 13 57.01 55.27 53.42
C ILE A 13 56.95 54.48 52.10
N THR A 14 58.09 54.13 51.53
CA THR A 14 58.16 53.34 50.28
C THR A 14 57.67 51.90 50.50
N GLY A 15 57.99 51.29 51.64
CA GLY A 15 57.48 49.98 52.05
C GLY A 15 55.98 49.98 52.34
N LEU A 16 55.43 51.05 52.92
CA LEU A 16 53.98 51.20 53.14
C LEU A 16 53.22 51.38 51.82
N VAL A 17 53.72 52.22 50.90
CA VAL A 17 53.09 52.41 49.58
C VAL A 17 53.19 51.14 48.74
N GLY A 18 54.33 50.43 48.78
CA GLY A 18 54.51 49.13 48.13
C GLY A 18 53.63 48.04 48.72
N GLY A 19 53.48 48.01 50.05
CA GLY A 19 52.61 47.08 50.76
C GLY A 19 51.12 47.29 50.44
N VAL A 20 50.66 48.54 50.45
CA VAL A 20 49.27 48.88 50.08
C VAL A 20 49.00 48.55 48.60
N SER A 21 49.92 48.88 47.70
CA SER A 21 49.78 48.56 46.27
C SER A 21 49.80 47.05 46.01
N GLY A 22 50.64 46.30 46.72
CA GLY A 22 50.67 44.84 46.66
C GLY A 22 49.40 44.18 47.20
N CYS A 23 48.82 44.74 48.27
CA CYS A 23 47.53 44.29 48.79
C CYS A 23 46.40 44.53 47.78
N VAL A 24 46.31 45.73 47.19
CA VAL A 24 45.31 46.04 46.15
C VAL A 24 45.45 45.13 44.94
N ALA A 25 46.68 44.88 44.48
CA ALA A 25 46.95 43.95 43.38
C ALA A 25 46.52 42.51 43.70
N LEU A 26 46.78 42.02 44.93
CA LEU A 26 46.33 40.68 45.37
C LEU A 26 44.81 40.57 45.48
N PHE A 27 44.14 41.60 45.97
CA PHE A 27 42.67 41.62 46.03
C PHE A 27 42.07 41.66 44.62
N GLN A 28 42.63 42.46 43.72
CA GLN A 28 42.19 42.54 42.32
C GLN A 28 42.43 41.23 41.58
N ALA A 29 43.58 40.58 41.77
CA ALA A 29 43.88 39.27 41.20
C ALA A 29 42.94 38.17 41.75
N ARG A 30 42.65 38.17 43.05
CA ARG A 30 41.69 37.22 43.65
C ARG A 30 40.27 37.42 43.13
N HIS A 31 39.84 38.68 42.97
CA HIS A 31 38.52 38.99 42.41
C HIS A 31 38.45 38.59 40.93
N GLY A 32 39.50 38.88 40.16
CA GLY A 32 39.61 38.44 38.76
C GLY A 32 39.59 36.92 38.63
N ASN A 33 40.31 36.19 39.49
CA ASN A 33 40.33 34.73 39.46
C ASN A 33 38.96 34.12 39.77
N LYS A 34 38.24 34.66 40.76
CA LYS A 34 36.86 34.23 41.06
C LYS A 34 35.90 34.50 39.91
N LEU A 35 36.03 35.66 39.25
CA LEU A 35 35.20 36.01 38.10
C LEU A 35 35.49 35.07 36.91
N SER A 36 36.77 34.75 36.66
CA SER A 36 37.16 33.78 35.62
C SER A 36 36.63 32.38 35.91
N GLU A 37 36.63 31.94 37.16
CA GLU A 37 36.09 30.63 37.56
C GLU A 37 34.57 30.56 37.34
N GLN A 38 33.83 31.62 37.70
CA GLN A 38 32.40 31.73 37.42
C GLN A 38 32.09 31.79 35.91
N ALA A 39 32.91 32.53 35.15
CA ALA A 39 32.78 32.60 33.70
C ALA A 39 33.05 31.24 33.05
N ASN A 40 34.05 30.51 33.53
CA ASN A 40 34.36 29.16 33.03
C ASN A 40 33.24 28.17 33.33
N GLY A 41 32.68 28.19 34.56
CA GLY A 41 31.52 27.37 34.89
C GLY A 41 30.28 27.70 34.05
N SER A 42 30.05 28.99 33.75
CA SER A 42 28.97 29.42 32.86
C SER A 42 29.20 28.96 31.41
N ALA A 43 30.45 29.00 30.93
CA ALA A 43 30.81 28.54 29.59
C ALA A 43 30.68 27.01 29.44
N GLU A 44 31.04 26.24 30.48
CA GLU A 44 30.84 24.79 30.51
C GLU A 44 29.35 24.43 30.46
N GLU A 45 28.51 25.15 31.22
CA GLU A 45 27.07 24.95 31.19
C GLU A 45 26.46 25.32 29.83
N ALA A 46 26.87 26.44 29.24
CA ALA A 46 26.44 26.84 27.90
C ALA A 46 26.85 25.80 26.83
N ASN A 47 28.07 25.25 26.93
CA ASN A 47 28.53 24.17 26.05
C ASN A 47 27.68 22.90 26.24
N ARG A 48 27.33 22.55 27.47
CA ARG A 48 26.46 21.39 27.76
C ARG A 48 25.08 21.56 27.10
N ILE A 49 24.46 22.72 27.28
CA ILE A 49 23.16 23.05 26.66
C ILE A 49 23.26 23.02 25.13
N ALA A 50 24.35 23.54 24.55
CA ALA A 50 24.56 23.52 23.10
C ALA A 50 24.67 22.09 22.55
N VAL A 51 25.37 21.20 23.26
CA VAL A 51 25.47 19.78 22.89
C VAL A 51 24.11 19.08 22.98
N GLU A 52 23.35 19.32 24.04
CA GLU A 52 21.99 18.77 24.18
C GLU A 52 21.06 19.28 23.07
N SER A 53 21.11 20.58 22.77
CA SER A 53 20.34 21.21 21.70
C SER A 53 20.68 20.63 20.33
N LYS A 54 21.96 20.39 20.06
CA LYS A 54 22.42 19.72 18.83
C LYS A 54 21.85 18.30 18.72
N ARG A 55 21.90 17.51 19.81
CA ARG A 55 21.31 16.16 19.83
C ARG A 55 19.80 16.18 19.59
N ALA A 56 19.09 17.14 20.19
CA ALA A 56 17.66 17.31 19.97
C ALA A 56 17.34 17.68 18.51
N ALA A 57 18.13 18.58 17.91
CA ALA A 57 17.99 18.94 16.49
C ALA A 57 18.26 17.76 15.56
N GLU A 58 19.28 16.95 15.84
CA GLU A 58 19.57 15.72 15.09
C GLU A 58 18.43 14.69 15.21
N GLN A 59 17.84 14.54 16.39
CA GLN A 59 16.66 13.69 16.58
C GLN A 59 15.44 14.21 15.80
N ALA A 60 15.19 15.52 15.84
CA ALA A 60 14.11 16.15 15.10
C ALA A 60 14.29 15.96 13.58
N ASN A 61 15.50 16.11 13.05
CA ASN A 61 15.80 15.86 11.64
C ASN A 61 15.56 14.39 11.24
N ARG A 62 15.96 13.44 12.11
CA ARG A 62 15.65 12.02 11.87
C ARG A 62 14.15 11.74 11.87
N LEU A 63 13.40 12.36 12.78
CA LEU A 63 11.94 12.23 12.82
C LEU A 63 11.29 12.84 11.58
N ALA A 64 11.74 14.01 11.14
CA ALA A 64 11.28 14.65 9.91
C ALA A 64 11.58 13.78 8.67
N GLY A 65 12.74 13.12 8.62
CA GLY A 65 13.07 12.15 7.58
C GLY A 65 12.06 11.00 7.52
N LYS A 66 11.78 10.36 8.67
CA LYS A 66 10.76 9.31 8.76
C LYS A 66 9.36 9.80 8.41
N ALA A 67 9.00 11.02 8.82
CA ALA A 67 7.71 11.61 8.49
C ALA A 67 7.57 11.84 6.98
N ASN A 68 8.65 12.25 6.31
CA ASN A 68 8.67 12.39 4.85
C ASN A 68 8.55 11.04 4.13
N GLU A 69 9.20 9.99 4.63
CA GLU A 69 9.04 8.63 4.10
C GLU A 69 7.59 8.14 4.21
N ILE A 70 6.98 8.30 5.39
CA ILE A 70 5.56 7.94 5.61
C ILE A 70 4.64 8.76 4.68
N ALA A 71 4.92 10.06 4.50
CA ALA A 71 4.14 10.90 3.59
C ALA A 71 4.27 10.45 2.13
N ALA A 72 5.46 10.01 1.71
CA ALA A 72 5.69 9.47 0.38
C ALA A 72 4.91 8.15 0.17
N ASP A 73 4.94 7.25 1.15
CA ASP A 73 4.17 6.00 1.12
C ASP A 73 2.67 6.27 1.07
N ALA A 74 2.18 7.20 1.90
CA ALA A 74 0.77 7.60 1.92
C ALA A 74 0.33 8.21 0.58
N ASN A 75 1.19 9.02 -0.06
CA ASN A 75 0.92 9.56 -1.39
C ASN A 75 0.85 8.45 -2.45
N SER A 76 1.76 7.47 -2.40
CA SER A 76 1.75 6.31 -3.31
C SER A 76 0.47 5.48 -3.16
N ILE A 77 0.05 5.20 -1.92
CA ILE A 77 -1.21 4.50 -1.63
C ILE A 77 -2.41 5.32 -2.14
N SER A 78 -2.41 6.63 -1.91
CA SER A 78 -3.49 7.51 -2.37
C SER A 78 -3.60 7.54 -3.90
N GLN A 79 -2.48 7.60 -4.62
CA GLN A 79 -2.46 7.53 -6.08
C GLN A 79 -2.99 6.19 -6.60
N ARG A 80 -2.61 5.07 -5.96
CA ARG A 80 -3.16 3.75 -6.30
C ARG A 80 -4.66 3.67 -6.05
N ALA A 81 -5.14 4.17 -4.92
CA ALA A 81 -6.57 4.18 -4.60
C ALA A 81 -7.37 5.05 -5.59
N LEU A 82 -6.80 6.18 -6.01
CA LEU A 82 -7.36 7.03 -7.07
C LEU A 82 -7.39 6.28 -8.41
N SER A 83 -6.33 5.56 -8.78
CA SER A 83 -6.30 4.73 -9.99
C SER A 83 -7.41 3.68 -9.99
N VAL A 84 -7.61 2.97 -8.89
CA VAL A 84 -8.70 1.99 -8.72
C VAL A 84 -10.07 2.64 -8.82
N THR A 85 -10.25 3.82 -8.22
CA THR A 85 -11.55 4.53 -8.24
C THR A 85 -11.85 5.12 -9.61
N ALA A 86 -10.83 5.60 -10.32
CA ALA A 86 -10.94 6.16 -11.65
C ALA A 86 -11.08 5.08 -12.74
N ASP A 87 -10.77 3.82 -12.42
CA ASP A 87 -10.86 2.72 -13.36
C ASP A 87 -12.31 2.48 -13.82
N GLN A 88 -12.58 2.85 -15.07
CA GLN A 88 -13.85 2.62 -15.75
C GLN A 88 -13.78 1.43 -16.72
N THR A 89 -12.71 0.63 -16.72
CA THR A 89 -12.62 -0.56 -17.56
C THR A 89 -13.72 -1.54 -17.17
N VAL A 90 -14.51 -1.93 -18.17
CA VAL A 90 -15.53 -2.96 -18.07
C VAL A 90 -15.11 -4.08 -19.00
N HIS A 91 -14.73 -5.23 -18.43
CA HIS A 91 -14.51 -6.43 -19.23
C HIS A 91 -15.85 -6.93 -19.73
N LYS A 92 -15.92 -7.20 -21.04
CA LYS A 92 -17.06 -7.87 -21.64
C LYS A 92 -16.74 -9.36 -21.68
N TRP A 93 -17.62 -10.18 -21.12
CA TRP A 93 -17.46 -11.62 -21.12
C TRP A 93 -18.41 -12.26 -22.11
N ARG A 94 -17.92 -13.24 -22.87
CA ARG A 94 -18.74 -14.06 -23.77
C ARG A 94 -18.67 -15.52 -23.34
N VAL A 95 -19.82 -16.18 -23.32
CA VAL A 95 -19.90 -17.61 -22.98
C VAL A 95 -20.13 -18.39 -24.26
N GLU A 96 -19.27 -19.36 -24.51
CA GLU A 96 -19.34 -20.25 -25.66
C GLU A 96 -19.37 -21.70 -25.19
N TYR A 97 -19.89 -22.62 -26.00
CA TYR A 97 -20.02 -24.02 -25.62
C TYR A 97 -19.65 -24.93 -26.77
N ASP A 98 -18.86 -25.94 -26.45
CA ASP A 98 -18.54 -27.05 -27.34
C ASP A 98 -19.30 -28.30 -26.88
N GLY A 99 -20.28 -28.71 -27.68
CA GLY A 99 -21.09 -29.90 -27.44
C GLY A 99 -20.31 -31.22 -27.58
N GLU A 100 -19.20 -31.24 -28.32
CA GLU A 100 -18.41 -32.46 -28.52
C GLU A 100 -17.60 -32.82 -27.27
N THR A 101 -16.94 -31.82 -26.67
CA THR A 101 -16.17 -31.99 -25.43
C THR A 101 -16.98 -31.74 -24.17
N SER A 102 -18.23 -31.28 -24.29
CA SER A 102 -19.07 -30.87 -23.16
C SER A 102 -18.39 -29.77 -22.32
N THR A 103 -17.86 -28.76 -23.00
CA THR A 103 -17.03 -27.70 -22.39
C THR A 103 -17.65 -26.34 -22.55
N VAL A 104 -17.80 -25.61 -21.44
CA VAL A 104 -18.14 -24.18 -21.46
C VAL A 104 -16.86 -23.35 -21.49
N PHE A 105 -16.77 -22.41 -22.41
CA PHE A 105 -15.67 -21.46 -22.52
C PHE A 105 -16.15 -20.08 -22.08
N LEU A 106 -15.54 -19.52 -21.05
CA LEU A 106 -15.66 -18.11 -20.74
C LEU A 106 -14.55 -17.35 -21.46
N VAL A 107 -14.93 -16.44 -22.35
CA VAL A 107 -14.01 -15.68 -23.21
C VAL A 107 -13.97 -14.24 -22.73
N ASN A 108 -12.76 -13.74 -22.52
CA ASN A 108 -12.53 -12.32 -22.27
C ASN A 108 -12.67 -11.54 -23.60
N ASP A 109 -13.85 -11.00 -23.90
CA ASP A 109 -14.12 -10.22 -25.12
C ASP A 109 -13.72 -8.74 -24.96
N CYS A 110 -12.57 -8.50 -24.34
CA CYS A 110 -11.99 -7.19 -24.05
C CYS A 110 -10.49 -7.19 -24.38
N PRO A 111 -9.94 -6.05 -24.85
CA PRO A 111 -8.50 -5.92 -25.13
C PRO A 111 -7.61 -5.85 -23.88
N ASP A 112 -8.20 -5.79 -22.68
CA ASP A 112 -7.46 -5.66 -21.42
C ASP A 112 -7.36 -7.02 -20.70
N MET A 113 -6.25 -7.25 -20.00
CA MET A 113 -6.09 -8.45 -19.19
C MET A 113 -6.99 -8.40 -17.95
N ALA A 114 -7.53 -9.55 -17.55
CA ALA A 114 -8.21 -9.73 -16.28
C ALA A 114 -7.34 -10.58 -15.35
N ARG A 115 -7.25 -10.20 -14.07
CA ARG A 115 -6.52 -10.91 -13.03
C ARG A 115 -7.46 -11.53 -12.00
N ASP A 116 -6.98 -12.51 -11.25
CA ASP A 116 -7.70 -13.16 -10.15
C ASP A 116 -9.12 -13.60 -10.58
N VAL A 117 -9.20 -14.27 -11.73
CA VAL A 117 -10.47 -14.58 -12.39
C VAL A 117 -11.05 -15.85 -11.78
N SER A 118 -12.21 -15.72 -11.16
CA SER A 118 -12.98 -16.86 -10.65
C SER A 118 -14.31 -16.95 -11.38
N VAL A 119 -14.59 -18.14 -11.93
CA VAL A 119 -15.76 -18.42 -12.76
C VAL A 119 -16.61 -19.47 -12.08
N PHE A 120 -17.92 -19.21 -11.97
CA PHE A 120 -18.90 -20.14 -11.43
C PHE A 120 -20.04 -20.30 -12.44
N VAL A 121 -20.19 -21.50 -12.99
CA VAL A 121 -21.31 -21.84 -13.87
C VAL A 121 -22.41 -22.45 -13.00
N ARG A 122 -23.57 -21.80 -13.00
CA ARG A 122 -24.73 -22.22 -12.23
C ARG A 122 -25.84 -22.72 -13.15
N PHE A 123 -26.48 -23.80 -12.72
CA PHE A 123 -27.73 -24.28 -13.30
C PHE A 123 -28.78 -24.28 -12.20
N LYS A 124 -29.85 -23.50 -12.40
CA LYS A 124 -30.81 -23.16 -11.34
C LYS A 124 -30.03 -22.59 -10.14
N ASP A 125 -30.13 -23.22 -8.97
CA ASP A 125 -29.47 -22.75 -7.75
C ASP A 125 -28.15 -23.48 -7.43
N GLN A 126 -27.68 -24.38 -8.30
CA GLN A 126 -26.49 -25.20 -8.04
C GLN A 126 -25.31 -24.80 -8.93
N THR A 127 -24.12 -24.74 -8.35
CA THR A 127 -22.87 -24.60 -9.10
C THR A 127 -22.52 -25.95 -9.72
N VAL A 128 -22.46 -26.00 -11.04
CA VAL A 128 -22.23 -27.22 -11.82
C VAL A 128 -20.83 -27.30 -12.42
N ALA A 129 -20.14 -26.16 -12.51
CA ALA A 129 -18.72 -26.09 -12.79
C ALA A 129 -18.13 -24.82 -12.15
N GLN A 130 -16.86 -24.88 -11.75
CA GLN A 130 -16.13 -23.71 -11.26
C GLN A 130 -14.67 -23.80 -11.67
N ARG A 131 -14.04 -22.65 -11.88
CA ARG A 131 -12.61 -22.56 -12.16
C ARG A 131 -12.04 -21.24 -11.69
N HIS A 132 -10.81 -21.30 -11.20
CA HIS A 132 -10.01 -20.12 -10.86
C HIS A 132 -8.77 -20.08 -11.76
N VAL A 133 -8.42 -18.90 -12.24
CA VAL A 133 -7.22 -18.64 -13.06
C VAL A 133 -6.62 -17.31 -12.64
N ASP A 134 -5.30 -17.28 -12.44
CA ASP A 134 -4.61 -16.08 -11.98
C ASP A 134 -4.73 -14.92 -12.98
N GLU A 135 -4.66 -15.21 -14.28
CA GLU A 135 -4.72 -14.22 -15.35
C GLU A 135 -5.44 -14.77 -16.59
N VAL A 136 -6.27 -13.95 -17.21
CA VAL A 136 -6.90 -14.21 -18.50
C VAL A 136 -6.48 -13.10 -19.45
N ALA A 137 -5.69 -13.48 -20.46
CA ALA A 137 -5.19 -12.57 -21.48
C ALA A 137 -6.34 -11.87 -22.25
N PRO A 138 -6.05 -10.75 -22.93
CA PRO A 138 -6.97 -10.16 -23.90
C PRO A 138 -7.44 -11.21 -24.92
N PHE A 139 -8.75 -11.33 -25.12
CA PHE A 139 -9.33 -12.34 -26.02
C PHE A 139 -9.00 -13.79 -25.65
N GLY A 140 -8.49 -14.02 -24.43
CA GLY A 140 -8.22 -15.33 -23.88
C GLY A 140 -9.47 -16.02 -23.35
N GLU A 141 -9.33 -17.30 -23.00
CA GLU A 141 -10.45 -18.13 -22.59
C GLU A 141 -10.15 -18.99 -21.36
N VAL A 142 -11.22 -19.29 -20.63
CA VAL A 142 -11.22 -20.21 -19.49
C VAL A 142 -12.16 -21.36 -19.84
N ALA A 143 -11.60 -22.56 -19.99
CA ALA A 143 -12.37 -23.77 -20.27
C ALA A 143 -12.93 -24.38 -18.97
N LEU A 144 -14.20 -24.76 -18.97
CA LEU A 144 -14.87 -25.45 -17.88
C LEU A 144 -15.53 -26.72 -18.43
N GLU A 145 -14.78 -27.82 -18.37
CA GLU A 145 -15.24 -29.14 -18.82
C GLU A 145 -16.17 -29.74 -17.77
N SER A 146 -17.35 -30.20 -18.18
CA SER A 146 -18.25 -30.95 -17.31
C SER A 146 -19.25 -31.75 -18.12
N GLU A 147 -19.32 -33.06 -17.86
CA GLU A 147 -20.35 -33.95 -18.44
C GLU A 147 -21.78 -33.54 -18.07
N PHE A 148 -21.95 -32.71 -17.04
CA PHE A 148 -23.26 -32.18 -16.64
C PHE A 148 -23.96 -31.50 -17.80
N PHE A 149 -23.25 -30.69 -18.60
CA PHE A 149 -23.85 -29.88 -19.65
C PHE A 149 -24.46 -30.73 -20.76
N SER A 150 -23.66 -31.62 -21.35
CA SER A 150 -24.13 -32.56 -22.38
C SER A 150 -25.25 -33.44 -21.86
N LYS A 151 -25.13 -34.01 -20.65
CA LYS A 151 -26.17 -34.83 -20.04
C LYS A 151 -27.49 -34.06 -19.91
N GLN A 152 -27.45 -32.83 -19.39
CA GLN A 152 -28.65 -32.01 -19.22
C GLN A 152 -29.30 -31.64 -20.57
N ILE A 153 -28.50 -31.39 -21.61
CA ILE A 153 -28.98 -31.12 -22.97
C ILE A 153 -29.65 -32.37 -23.57
N PHE A 154 -29.06 -33.56 -23.40
CA PHE A 154 -29.64 -34.82 -23.87
C PHE A 154 -30.94 -35.17 -23.13
N GLU A 155 -30.99 -34.97 -21.81
CA GLU A 155 -32.21 -35.18 -21.03
C GLU A 155 -33.35 -34.25 -21.48
N ASP A 156 -33.05 -32.98 -21.78
CA ASP A 156 -34.02 -32.02 -22.31
C ASP A 156 -34.50 -32.42 -23.71
N GLN A 157 -33.59 -32.86 -24.60
CA GLN A 157 -33.94 -33.38 -25.92
C GLN A 157 -34.83 -34.63 -25.83
N ALA A 158 -34.51 -35.58 -24.94
CA ALA A 158 -35.35 -36.76 -24.72
C ALA A 158 -36.74 -36.40 -24.15
N GLY A 159 -36.87 -35.28 -23.43
CA GLY A 159 -38.15 -34.71 -23.03
C GLY A 159 -38.96 -34.24 -24.24
N ILE A 160 -38.33 -33.50 -25.15
CA ILE A 160 -38.93 -33.01 -26.39
C ILE A 160 -39.37 -34.17 -27.29
N ASP A 161 -38.52 -35.18 -27.47
CA ASP A 161 -38.81 -36.33 -28.33
C ASP A 161 -40.01 -37.14 -27.79
N ARG A 162 -40.12 -37.27 -26.46
CA ARG A 162 -41.29 -37.90 -25.80
C ARG A 162 -42.57 -37.11 -26.01
N LEU A 163 -42.52 -35.78 -26.03
CA LEU A 163 -43.68 -34.96 -26.34
C LEU A 163 -44.12 -35.13 -27.80
N ASN A 164 -43.15 -35.16 -28.72
CA ASN A 164 -43.40 -35.35 -30.15
C ASN A 164 -43.88 -36.76 -30.53
N ALA A 165 -43.69 -37.74 -29.64
CA ALA A 165 -44.24 -39.08 -29.80
C ALA A 165 -45.75 -39.17 -29.48
N GLN A 166 -46.35 -38.12 -28.88
CA GLN A 166 -47.78 -38.11 -28.56
C GLN A 166 -48.62 -37.78 -29.80
N PRO A 167 -49.75 -38.46 -30.02
CA PRO A 167 -50.66 -38.13 -31.11
C PRO A 167 -51.24 -36.72 -30.93
N ASP A 168 -51.39 -35.99 -32.04
CA ASP A 168 -51.92 -34.62 -32.12
C ASP A 168 -51.09 -33.52 -31.42
N PHE A 169 -49.84 -33.80 -31.04
CA PHE A 169 -48.93 -32.81 -30.46
C PHE A 169 -47.61 -32.73 -31.25
N THR A 170 -47.16 -31.52 -31.56
CA THR A 170 -45.83 -31.29 -32.15
C THR A 170 -45.19 -30.06 -31.53
N TYR A 171 -44.02 -30.26 -30.95
CA TYR A 171 -43.17 -29.24 -30.35
C TYR A 171 -41.89 -29.10 -31.15
N PHE A 172 -41.70 -27.91 -31.73
CA PHE A 172 -40.49 -27.55 -32.45
C PHE A 172 -39.49 -26.92 -31.47
N GLY A 173 -38.57 -27.74 -30.96
CA GLY A 173 -37.50 -27.30 -30.07
C GLY A 173 -36.28 -28.21 -30.16
N ARG A 174 -35.16 -27.73 -29.59
CA ARG A 174 -33.93 -28.52 -29.40
C ARG A 174 -33.60 -28.53 -27.92
N GLY A 175 -33.03 -29.65 -27.47
CA GLY A 175 -32.52 -29.81 -26.12
C GLY A 175 -31.53 -28.69 -25.81
N SER A 176 -31.69 -28.11 -24.63
CA SER A 176 -30.86 -26.99 -24.20
C SER A 176 -30.61 -27.03 -22.70
N CYS A 177 -29.51 -26.44 -22.28
CA CYS A 177 -29.18 -26.22 -20.88
C CYS A 177 -29.00 -24.72 -20.67
N ARG A 178 -29.89 -24.09 -19.91
CA ARG A 178 -29.74 -22.67 -19.55
C ARG A 178 -28.88 -22.56 -18.29
N VAL A 179 -27.75 -21.88 -18.42
CA VAL A 179 -26.81 -21.67 -17.33
C VAL A 179 -26.60 -20.17 -17.11
N THR A 180 -26.27 -19.82 -15.88
CA THR A 180 -25.84 -18.48 -15.50
C THR A 180 -24.37 -18.57 -15.12
N VAL A 181 -23.51 -17.83 -15.82
CA VAL A 181 -22.08 -17.78 -15.54
C VAL A 181 -21.79 -16.50 -14.76
N HIS A 182 -21.38 -16.66 -13.50
CA HIS A 182 -20.87 -15.56 -12.71
C HIS A 182 -19.35 -15.53 -12.83
N VAL A 183 -18.80 -14.35 -13.09
CA VAL A 183 -17.36 -14.12 -13.11
C VAL A 183 -17.02 -13.01 -12.13
N THR A 184 -16.00 -13.24 -11.32
CA THR A 184 -15.36 -12.21 -10.50
C THR A 184 -13.93 -12.06 -10.96
N TYR A 185 -13.46 -10.82 -11.09
CA TYR A 185 -12.13 -10.53 -11.61
C TYR A 185 -11.60 -9.22 -11.03
N THR A 186 -10.31 -9.02 -11.16
CA THR A 186 -9.60 -7.79 -10.85
C THR A 186 -9.07 -7.19 -12.16
N THR A 187 -9.34 -5.92 -12.41
CA THR A 187 -8.83 -5.19 -13.59
C THR A 187 -7.31 -4.98 -13.49
N GLU A 188 -6.67 -4.57 -14.58
CA GLU A 188 -5.23 -4.24 -14.57
C GLU A 188 -4.87 -3.14 -13.55
N HIS A 189 -5.79 -2.21 -13.29
CA HIS A 189 -5.62 -1.14 -12.32
C HIS A 189 -5.93 -1.56 -10.87
N GLY A 190 -6.35 -2.81 -10.64
CA GLY A 190 -6.60 -3.37 -9.32
C GLY A 190 -8.03 -3.20 -8.80
N ALA A 191 -8.99 -2.83 -9.65
CA ALA A 191 -10.40 -2.74 -9.26
C ALA A 191 -11.05 -4.13 -9.29
N SER A 192 -11.65 -4.55 -8.17
CA SER A 192 -12.43 -5.79 -8.13
C SER A 192 -13.81 -5.56 -8.76
N ARG A 193 -14.21 -6.45 -9.65
CA ARG A 193 -15.44 -6.40 -10.43
C ARG A 193 -16.10 -7.78 -10.46
N ASN A 194 -17.38 -7.78 -10.77
CA ASN A 194 -18.14 -8.97 -11.08
C ASN A 194 -19.00 -8.75 -12.32
N ASP A 195 -19.35 -9.84 -12.99
CA ASP A 195 -20.28 -9.83 -14.10
C ASP A 195 -21.08 -11.14 -14.13
N GLU A 196 -22.21 -11.10 -14.83
CA GLU A 196 -23.14 -12.21 -14.97
C GLU A 196 -23.58 -12.36 -16.43
N VAL A 197 -23.37 -13.55 -16.97
CA VAL A 197 -23.77 -13.89 -18.34
C VAL A 197 -24.72 -15.07 -18.31
N GLU A 198 -25.99 -14.82 -18.66
CA GLU A 198 -26.94 -15.89 -18.93
C GLU A 198 -26.72 -16.44 -20.35
N GLN A 199 -26.55 -17.77 -20.44
CA GLN A 199 -26.35 -18.43 -21.73
C GLN A 199 -27.24 -19.67 -21.84
N ARG A 200 -27.85 -19.84 -23.02
CA ARG A 200 -28.49 -21.10 -23.40
C ARG A 200 -27.48 -21.93 -24.18
N LEU A 201 -27.07 -23.05 -23.60
CA LEU A 201 -26.22 -24.06 -24.23
C LEU A 201 -27.09 -24.96 -25.10
N THR A 202 -26.66 -25.23 -26.32
CA THR A 202 -27.27 -26.19 -27.25
C THR A 202 -26.19 -27.12 -27.78
N ASN A 203 -26.55 -28.30 -28.30
CA ASN A 203 -25.60 -29.28 -28.85
C ASN A 203 -24.91 -28.84 -30.17
N SER A 204 -24.73 -27.55 -30.37
CA SER A 204 -24.01 -26.95 -31.49
C SER A 204 -22.53 -26.85 -31.15
N GLN A 205 -21.67 -27.08 -32.12
CA GLN A 205 -20.26 -26.74 -32.01
C GLN A 205 -20.09 -25.20 -32.01
N ARG A 206 -19.07 -24.73 -31.29
CA ARG A 206 -18.62 -23.35 -31.32
C ARG A 206 -18.19 -22.98 -32.76
N HIS A 207 -18.53 -21.78 -33.22
CA HIS A 207 -18.11 -21.25 -34.54
C HIS A 207 -16.83 -20.43 -34.42
#